data_AF-A0A350PHJ1-F1
#
_entry.id   AF-A0A350PHJ1-F1
#
_cell.length_a   1.000
_cell.length_b   1.000
_cell.length_c   1.000
_cell.angle_alpha   90.00
_cell.angle_beta   90.00
_cell.angle_gamma   90.00
#
_symmetry.space_group_name_H-M   'P 1'
#
loop_
_entity.id
_entity.type
_entity.pdbx_description
1 polymer ?
#
loop_
_entity_poly.entity_id
_entity_poly.type
_entity_poly.pdbx_seq_one_letter_code
_entity_poly.pdbx_strand_id
1 'polypeptide(L)'
;MFKKTLFSFISIFWLLTISCAQNNSISYLALGDSYTIGEAVSEDQRWPVILTNKLNMEGYDVKQPLIIAKTGWTTNELQKAIEE
;
A
#
# COMPACT_ATOMS: atom_id res chain seq x y z
N MET A 1 -18.65 49.49 3.17
CA MET A 1 -19.50 48.32 2.81
C MET A 1 -18.78 47.27 1.94
N PHE A 2 -17.62 47.57 1.32
CA PHE A 2 -16.91 46.66 0.39
C PHE A 2 -15.96 45.61 1.01
N LYS A 3 -15.56 45.76 2.28
CA LYS A 3 -14.57 44.86 2.92
C LYS A 3 -15.16 43.56 3.50
N LYS A 4 -16.45 43.54 3.84
CA LYS A 4 -17.11 42.35 4.42
C LYS A 4 -17.43 41.28 3.36
N THR A 5 -17.70 41.68 2.12
CA THR A 5 -17.95 40.77 1.00
C THR A 5 -16.69 40.03 0.59
N LEU A 6 -15.52 40.68 0.60
CA LEU A 6 -14.23 40.07 0.23
C LEU A 6 -13.78 38.98 1.21
N PHE A 7 -14.05 39.16 2.51
CA PHE A 7 -13.74 38.15 3.55
C PHE A 7 -14.66 36.92 3.49
N SER A 8 -15.89 37.08 2.99
CA SER A 8 -16.85 35.99 2.84
C SER A 8 -16.47 35.02 1.72
N PHE A 9 -15.80 35.48 0.66
CA PHE A 9 -15.39 34.64 -0.48
C PHE A 9 -14.12 33.82 -0.21
N ILE A 10 -13.19 34.34 0.61
CA ILE A 10 -11.96 33.62 0.99
C ILE A 10 -12.29 32.37 1.84
N SER A 11 -13.32 32.47 2.69
CA SER A 11 -13.77 31.35 3.55
C SER A 11 -14.37 30.19 2.75
N ILE A 12 -15.14 30.48 1.70
CA ILE A 12 -15.76 29.47 0.81
C ILE A 12 -14.72 28.79 -0.08
N PHE A 13 -13.67 29.51 -0.50
CA PHE A 13 -12.58 28.93 -1.29
C PHE A 13 -11.72 27.94 -0.47
N TRP A 14 -11.58 28.16 0.84
CA TRP A 14 -10.84 27.25 1.72
C TRP A 14 -11.60 25.95 2.01
N LEU A 15 -12.94 26.02 2.11
CA LEU A 15 -13.82 24.87 2.39
C LEU A 15 -13.99 23.88 1.22
N LEU A 16 -13.83 24.32 -0.03
CA LEU A 16 -13.99 23.46 -1.22
C LEU A 16 -12.78 22.52 -1.49
N THR A 17 -11.65 22.72 -0.79
CA THR A 17 -10.42 21.94 -1.03
C THR A 17 -10.30 20.66 -0.20
N ILE A 18 -11.16 20.47 0.81
CA ILE A 18 -11.04 19.35 1.77
C ILE A 18 -11.71 18.07 1.27
N SER A 19 -12.56 18.14 0.23
CA SER A 19 -13.59 17.12 0.00
C SER A 19 -13.25 15.95 -0.93
N CYS A 20 -11.99 15.66 -1.26
CA CYS A 20 -11.67 14.48 -2.08
C CYS A 20 -10.30 13.83 -1.78
N ALA A 21 -9.97 13.62 -0.50
CA ALA A 21 -8.96 12.62 -0.15
C ALA A 21 -9.66 11.27 0.07
N GLN A 22 -10.16 10.65 -1.00
CA GLN A 22 -10.60 9.26 -0.93
C GLN A 22 -9.34 8.40 -0.80
N ASN A 23 -8.97 8.04 0.43
CA ASN A 23 -7.77 7.26 0.70
C ASN A 23 -8.00 5.79 0.33
N ASN A 24 -7.91 5.47 -0.97
CA ASN A 24 -8.00 4.11 -1.48
C ASN A 24 -6.63 3.44 -1.36
N SER A 25 -6.28 3.03 -0.15
CA SER A 25 -5.09 2.22 0.10
C SER A 25 -5.08 0.95 -0.76
N ILE A 26 -3.97 0.65 -1.41
CA ILE A 26 -3.73 -0.54 -2.22
C ILE A 26 -3.24 -1.66 -1.29
N SER A 27 -3.74 -2.86 -1.48
CA SER A 27 -3.24 -4.07 -0.83
C SER A 27 -2.95 -5.13 -1.87
N TYR A 28 -1.93 -5.95 -1.63
CA TYR A 28 -1.63 -7.12 -2.46
C TYR A 28 -1.16 -8.28 -1.61
N LEU A 29 -1.22 -9.46 -2.22
CA LEU A 29 -0.81 -10.74 -1.67
C LEU A 29 0.42 -11.23 -2.45
N ALA A 30 1.51 -11.47 -1.74
CA ALA A 30 2.71 -12.07 -2.31
C ALA A 30 2.67 -13.59 -2.09
N LEU A 31 2.45 -14.33 -3.18
CA LEU A 31 2.40 -15.80 -3.20
C LEU A 31 3.70 -16.35 -3.79
N GLY A 32 4.24 -17.43 -3.23
CA GLY A 32 5.35 -18.14 -3.85
C GLY A 32 6.15 -19.04 -2.92
N ASP A 33 7.45 -19.13 -3.16
CA ASP A 33 8.38 -20.03 -2.50
C ASP A 33 9.55 -19.26 -1.84
N SER A 34 10.77 -19.84 -1.81
CA SER A 34 12.00 -19.20 -1.34
C SER A 34 12.26 -17.83 -1.96
N TYR A 35 11.90 -17.63 -3.23
CA TYR A 35 12.14 -16.36 -3.94
C TYR A 35 11.16 -15.27 -3.51
N THR A 36 10.00 -15.63 -2.95
CA THR A 36 9.01 -14.68 -2.42
C THR A 36 9.22 -14.42 -0.93
N ILE A 37 9.49 -15.46 -0.13
CA ILE A 37 9.78 -15.31 1.31
C ILE A 37 11.17 -14.71 1.56
N GLY A 38 12.05 -14.68 0.56
CA GLY A 38 13.41 -14.16 0.69
C GLY A 38 14.24 -15.04 1.62
N GLU A 39 14.49 -16.27 1.19
CA GLU A 39 15.41 -17.15 1.90
C GLU A 39 16.80 -16.51 2.05
N ALA A 40 17.41 -16.69 3.23
CA ALA A 40 18.73 -16.19 3.59
C ALA A 40 18.86 -14.65 3.66
N VAL A 41 17.75 -13.91 3.64
CA VAL A 41 17.74 -12.46 3.87
C VAL A 41 16.81 -12.07 5.02
N SER A 42 17.04 -10.91 5.61
CA SER A 42 16.16 -10.35 6.64
C SER A 42 14.85 -9.86 6.02
N GLU A 43 13.82 -9.67 6.86
CA GLU A 43 12.47 -9.32 6.38
C GLU A 43 12.42 -8.04 5.54
N ASP A 44 13.20 -7.04 5.92
CA ASP A 44 13.35 -5.76 5.23
C ASP A 44 14.01 -5.86 3.85
N GLN A 45 14.71 -6.97 3.60
CA GLN A 45 15.39 -7.27 2.33
C GLN A 45 14.56 -8.16 1.40
N ARG A 46 13.37 -8.62 1.84
CA ARG A 46 12.47 -9.42 1.00
C ARG A 46 11.89 -8.55 -0.11
N TRP A 47 11.80 -9.10 -1.32
CA TRP A 47 11.29 -8.36 -2.47
C TRP A 47 9.90 -7.75 -2.26
N PRO A 48 8.90 -8.44 -1.67
CA PRO A 48 7.60 -7.82 -1.38
C PRO A 48 7.73 -6.60 -0.45
N VAL A 49 8.58 -6.65 0.57
CA VAL A 49 8.76 -5.52 1.50
C VAL A 49 9.41 -4.33 0.78
N ILE A 50 10.44 -4.59 -0.03
CA ILE A 50 11.10 -3.57 -0.85
C ILE A 50 10.11 -2.93 -1.84
N LEU A 51 9.24 -3.72 -2.47
CA LEU A 51 8.22 -3.22 -3.39
C LEU A 51 7.23 -2.28 -2.67
N THR A 52 6.66 -2.70 -1.55
CA THR A 52 5.76 -1.86 -0.75
C THR A 52 6.43 -0.55 -0.35
N ASN A 53 7.68 -0.60 0.12
CA ASN A 53 8.42 0.60 0.52
C ASN A 53 8.64 1.54 -0.68
N LYS A 54 9.03 0.99 -1.83
CA LYS A 54 9.25 1.79 -3.04
C LYS A 54 7.96 2.45 -3.55
N LEU A 55 6.85 1.73 -3.56
CA LEU A 55 5.56 2.29 -3.98
C LEU A 55 5.07 3.39 -3.03
N ASN A 56 5.24 3.20 -1.72
CA ASN A 56 4.95 4.25 -0.73
C ASN A 56 5.82 5.50 -0.94
N MET A 57 7.10 5.34 -1.29
CA MET A 57 7.98 6.46 -1.64
C MET A 57 7.54 7.19 -2.92
N GLU A 58 6.90 6.50 -3.86
CA GLU A 58 6.36 7.08 -5.09
C GLU A 58 4.97 7.73 -4.91
N GLY A 59 4.43 7.71 -3.68
CA GLY A 59 3.16 8.35 -3.33
C GLY A 59 1.93 7.45 -3.45
N TYR A 60 2.11 6.16 -3.68
CA TYR A 60 1.02 5.18 -3.60
C TYR A 60 0.82 4.76 -2.14
N ASP A 61 -0.39 4.91 -1.59
CA ASP A 61 -0.72 4.35 -0.26
C ASP A 61 -0.82 2.82 -0.39
N VAL A 62 0.28 2.09 -0.11
CA VAL A 62 0.32 0.63 -0.20
C VAL A 62 0.50 0.03 1.19
N LYS A 63 -0.42 -0.85 1.58
CA LYS A 63 -0.34 -1.57 2.86
C LYS A 63 0.85 -2.52 2.89
N GLN A 64 1.27 -2.89 4.10
CA GLN A 64 2.24 -3.99 4.28
C GLN A 64 1.72 -5.26 3.58
N PRO A 65 2.59 -5.98 2.84
CA PRO A 65 2.14 -7.10 2.04
C PRO A 65 1.82 -8.29 2.93
N LEU A 66 0.71 -8.98 2.61
CA LEU A 66 0.52 -10.34 3.11
C LEU A 66 1.42 -11.26 2.30
N ILE A 67 2.25 -12.06 2.96
CA ILE A 67 3.19 -12.99 2.31
C ILE A 67 2.79 -14.42 2.68
N ILE A 68 2.38 -15.19 1.68
CA ILE A 68 2.16 -16.64 1.80
C ILE A 68 3.20 -17.31 0.93
N ALA A 69 4.35 -17.60 1.53
CA ALA A 69 5.47 -18.22 0.86
C ALA A 69 6.36 -18.96 1.85
N LYS A 70 6.95 -20.07 1.39
CA LYS A 70 7.90 -20.87 2.16
C LYS A 70 8.93 -21.49 1.23
N THR A 71 10.18 -21.56 1.68
CA THR A 71 11.25 -22.25 0.93
C THR A 71 10.83 -23.66 0.55
N GLY A 72 11.05 -24.02 -0.71
CA GLY A 72 10.89 -25.37 -1.22
C GLY A 72 9.45 -25.76 -1.55
N TRP A 73 8.49 -24.85 -1.40
CA TRP A 73 7.11 -25.12 -1.79
C TRP A 73 6.98 -25.37 -3.29
N THR A 74 6.33 -26.48 -3.59
CA THR A 74 5.74 -26.76 -4.91
C THR A 74 4.43 -26.00 -5.09
N THR A 75 3.93 -25.97 -6.32
CA THR A 75 2.63 -25.36 -6.63
C THR A 75 1.47 -25.99 -5.85
N ASN A 76 1.53 -27.29 -5.57
CA ASN A 76 0.49 -28.00 -4.83
C ASN A 76 0.48 -27.61 -3.34
N GLU A 77 1.65 -27.37 -2.75
CA GLU A 77 1.74 -26.91 -1.36
C GLU A 77 1.31 -25.45 -1.24
N LEU A 78 1.71 -24.61 -2.20
CA LEU A 78 1.22 -23.25 -2.29
C LEU A 78 -0.31 -23.21 -2.45
N GLN A 79 -0.89 -24.09 -3.27
CA GLN A 79 -2.34 -24.18 -3.43
C GLN A 79 -3.03 -24.55 -2.12
N LYS A 80 -2.50 -25.52 -1.36
CA LYS A 80 -3.07 -25.87 -0.05
C LYS A 80 -3.00 -24.67 0.91
N ALA A 81 -1.87 -23.96 0.94
CA ALA A 81 -1.68 -22.82 1.83
C ALA A 81 -2.58 -21.61 1.55
N ILE A 82 -3.15 -21.49 0.34
CA ILE A 82 -4.13 -20.43 0.01
C ILE A 82 -5.58 -20.85 0.25
N GLU A 83 -5.83 -22.15 0.43
CA GLU A 83 -7.17 -22.70 0.72
C GLU A 83 -7.43 -22.83 2.23
N GLU A 84 -6.37 -22.88 3.05
CA GLU A 84 -6.38 -22.89 4.53
C GLU A 84 -6.67 -21.51 5.15
#